data_AF-A0A958KLT5-F1
#
_entry.id   AF-A0A958KLT5-F1
#
_cell.length_a   1.000
_cell.length_b   1.000
_cell.length_c   1.000
_cell.angle_alpha   90.00
_cell.angle_beta   90.00
_cell.angle_gamma   90.00
#
_symmetry.space_group_name_H-M   'P 1'
#
loop_
_entity.id
_entity.type
_entity.pdbx_description
1 polymer ?
#
loop_
_entity_poly.entity_id
_entity_poly.type
_entity_poly.pdbx_seq_one_letter_code
_entity_poly.pdbx_strand_id
1 'polypeptide(L)'
;MMRSVLFLCLTLFTSAVPNAFADCKCPEKPSLNQAVEDASIVFLGRVTSIKNSVMREGKMEIEFAAFNRFKTEFEETSSGRQLLIYTPDGPQNCGVEFLLEQDYLVFGKGNPARYEVDACSRTGLVELVKEDIEALGKKK
;
A
#
# COMPACT_ATOMS: atom_id res chain seq x y z
N MET A 1 -69.56 -1.95 24.50
CA MET A 1 -68.44 -1.34 25.25
C MET A 1 -67.16 -1.52 24.44
N MET A 2 -66.62 -0.39 24.01
CA MET A 2 -65.35 -0.15 23.31
C MET A 2 -64.14 -0.69 24.06
N ARG A 3 -63.25 -1.44 23.40
CA ARG A 3 -61.79 -1.50 23.66
C ARG A 3 -61.11 -1.88 22.33
N SER A 4 -60.89 -0.89 21.45
CA SER A 4 -59.64 -0.13 21.35
C SER A 4 -58.48 -0.94 20.77
N VAL A 5 -58.35 -0.81 19.44
CA VAL A 5 -57.14 -0.71 18.63
C VAL A 5 -55.83 -0.57 19.44
N LEU A 6 -54.88 -1.49 19.24
CA LEU A 6 -53.48 -1.12 19.02
C LEU A 6 -52.72 -2.27 18.34
N PHE A 7 -52.82 -2.30 17.01
CA PHE A 7 -51.71 -2.76 16.16
C PHE A 7 -50.51 -1.87 16.49
N LEU A 8 -49.48 -2.38 17.17
CA LEU A 8 -48.20 -1.69 17.28
C LEU A 8 -47.12 -2.58 16.68
N CYS A 9 -46.91 -2.38 15.38
CA CYS A 9 -45.73 -2.79 14.62
C CYS A 9 -44.46 -2.46 15.40
N LEU A 10 -43.82 -3.45 16.01
CA LEU A 10 -42.45 -3.32 16.50
C LEU A 10 -41.48 -3.84 15.43
N THR A 11 -41.55 -3.20 14.25
CA THR A 11 -40.60 -3.44 13.17
C THR A 11 -39.59 -2.31 13.11
N LEU A 12 -38.32 -2.69 13.24
CA LEU A 12 -37.15 -2.07 12.60
C LEU A 12 -36.69 -0.72 13.14
N PHE A 13 -35.65 -0.78 13.98
CA PHE A 13 -34.57 0.21 13.97
C PHE A 13 -33.22 -0.52 14.01
N THR A 14 -32.94 -1.30 12.96
CA THR A 14 -31.56 -1.67 12.65
C THR A 14 -30.91 -0.43 12.04
N SER A 15 -30.20 0.34 12.84
CA SER A 15 -29.32 1.39 12.35
C SER A 15 -28.26 0.74 11.45
N ALA A 16 -28.46 0.83 10.14
CA ALA A 16 -27.40 0.53 9.18
C ALA A 16 -26.30 1.56 9.40
N VAL A 17 -25.23 1.16 10.09
CA VAL A 17 -24.00 1.95 10.15
C VAL A 17 -23.46 1.97 8.72
N PRO A 18 -23.34 3.14 8.07
CA PRO A 18 -22.73 3.20 6.76
C PRO A 18 -21.26 2.81 6.94
N ASN A 19 -20.90 1.61 6.51
CA ASN A 19 -19.51 1.25 6.27
C ASN A 19 -19.07 2.13 5.09
N ALA A 20 -18.46 3.28 5.40
CA ALA A 20 -17.78 4.10 4.42
C ALA A 20 -16.55 3.30 3.95
N PHE A 21 -16.77 2.39 2.99
CA PHE A 21 -15.67 1.83 2.23
C PHE A 21 -14.99 3.01 1.53
N ALA A 22 -13.70 3.20 1.84
CA ALA A 22 -12.90 4.18 1.15
C ALA A 22 -12.70 3.66 -0.29
N ASP A 23 -13.51 4.14 -1.24
CA ASP A 23 -13.19 3.94 -2.65
C ASP A 23 -11.84 4.61 -2.91
N CYS A 24 -10.80 3.81 -3.11
CA CYS A 24 -9.48 4.29 -3.46
C CYS A 24 -9.53 4.90 -4.87
N LYS A 25 -9.87 6.19 -4.93
CA LYS A 25 -9.92 6.95 -6.18
C LYS A 25 -8.50 7.32 -6.57
N CYS A 26 -7.82 6.38 -7.22
CA CYS A 26 -6.61 6.64 -7.99
C CYS A 26 -7.04 6.85 -9.45
N PRO A 27 -7.38 8.08 -9.89
CA PRO A 27 -7.93 8.32 -11.22
C PRO A 27 -7.00 7.83 -12.35
N GLU A 28 -5.69 7.84 -12.11
CA GLU A 28 -4.67 7.16 -12.91
C GLU A 28 -3.43 6.94 -12.05
N LYS A 29 -2.64 5.89 -12.35
CA LYS A 29 -1.30 5.76 -11.75
C LYS A 29 -0.41 6.91 -12.26
N PRO A 30 0.45 7.50 -11.42
CA PRO A 30 1.37 8.55 -11.88
C PRO A 30 2.27 8.02 -12.99
N SER A 31 2.71 8.89 -13.90
CA SER A 31 3.73 8.54 -14.89
C SER A 31 5.02 8.07 -14.20
N LEU A 32 5.85 7.29 -14.89
CA LEU A 32 7.11 6.79 -14.31
C LEU A 32 8.00 7.93 -13.79
N ASN A 33 8.11 9.04 -14.53
CA ASN A 33 8.91 10.19 -14.12
C ASN A 33 8.36 10.83 -12.84
N GLN A 34 7.06 11.08 -12.77
CA GLN A 34 6.41 11.62 -11.56
C GLN A 34 6.57 10.67 -10.37
N ALA A 35 6.39 9.37 -10.59
CA ALA A 35 6.55 8.37 -9.53
C ALA A 35 7.98 8.34 -8.97
N VAL A 36 9.00 8.45 -9.83
CA VAL A 36 10.41 8.53 -9.41
C VAL A 36 10.70 9.84 -8.69
N GLU A 37 10.18 10.96 -9.19
CA GLU A 37 10.36 12.29 -8.59
C GLU A 37 9.79 12.31 -7.17
N ASP A 38 8.55 11.84 -7.01
CA ASP A 38 7.83 11.79 -5.74
C ASP A 38 8.38 10.79 -4.72
N ALA A 39 9.05 9.73 -5.18
CA ALA A 39 9.50 8.64 -4.31
C ALA A 39 10.84 8.95 -3.66
N SER A 40 10.96 8.75 -2.36
CA SER A 40 12.25 8.89 -1.65
C SER A 40 13.16 7.67 -1.85
N ILE A 41 12.58 6.53 -2.23
CA ILE A 41 13.32 5.32 -2.60
C ILE A 41 12.61 4.57 -3.73
N VAL A 42 13.38 4.09 -4.70
CA VAL A 42 12.88 3.22 -5.79
C VAL A 42 13.78 2.01 -5.89
N PHE A 43 13.22 0.80 -5.75
CA PHE A 43 14.01 -0.44 -5.74
C PHE A 43 13.23 -1.66 -6.23
N LEU A 44 13.97 -2.71 -6.60
CA LEU A 44 13.47 -4.08 -6.75
C LEU A 44 13.82 -4.89 -5.52
N GLY A 45 12.85 -5.63 -5.00
CA GLY A 45 13.05 -6.51 -3.86
C GLY A 45 12.04 -7.63 -3.78
N ARG A 46 12.43 -8.69 -3.08
CA ARG A 46 11.57 -9.82 -2.74
C ARG A 46 10.90 -9.62 -1.39
N VAL A 47 9.60 -9.85 -1.28
CA VAL A 47 8.90 -9.85 0.01
C VAL A 47 9.36 -11.03 0.86
N THR A 48 9.91 -10.75 2.04
CA THR A 48 10.40 -11.78 2.98
C THR A 48 9.52 -11.92 4.23
N SER A 49 8.71 -10.92 4.55
CA SER A 49 7.78 -10.96 5.68
C SER A 49 6.61 -10.00 5.45
N ILE A 50 5.42 -10.39 5.93
CA ILE A 50 4.20 -9.59 5.92
C ILE A 50 3.56 -9.75 7.30
N LYS A 51 3.33 -8.65 8.01
CA LYS A 51 2.67 -8.66 9.33
C LYS A 51 1.93 -7.36 9.60
N ASN A 52 0.97 -7.40 10.52
CA ASN A 52 0.37 -6.18 11.06
C ASN A 52 1.43 -5.36 11.79
N SER A 53 1.45 -4.04 11.58
CA SER A 53 2.36 -3.18 12.32
C SER A 53 1.87 -3.00 13.75
N VAL A 54 2.73 -3.36 14.72
CA VAL A 54 2.44 -3.15 16.15
C VAL A 54 2.55 -1.66 16.52
N MET A 55 3.36 -0.90 15.77
CA MET A 55 3.63 0.51 16.04
C MET A 55 2.72 1.45 15.26
N ARG A 56 2.02 0.96 14.22
CA ARG A 56 1.17 1.76 13.33
C ARG A 56 -0.14 1.05 13.05
N GLU A 57 -1.15 1.37 13.85
CA GLU A 57 -2.50 0.82 13.70
C GLU A 57 -3.04 1.05 12.28
N GLY A 58 -3.70 0.03 11.72
CA GLY A 58 -4.25 0.07 10.36
C GLY A 58 -3.22 0.00 9.23
N LYS A 59 -1.95 -0.32 9.54
CA LYS A 59 -0.88 -0.52 8.55
C LYS A 59 -0.32 -1.94 8.62
N MET A 60 0.01 -2.47 7.44
CA MET A 60 0.87 -3.62 7.27
C MET A 60 2.33 -3.19 7.23
N GLU A 61 3.20 -4.03 7.78
CA GLU A 61 4.64 -3.94 7.72
C GLU A 61 5.16 -5.06 6.80
N ILE A 62 5.88 -4.64 5.76
CA ILE A 62 6.36 -5.50 4.68
C ILE A 62 7.89 -5.41 4.67
N GLU A 63 8.54 -6.54 4.93
CA GLU A 63 10.00 -6.63 4.84
C GLU A 63 10.39 -7.10 3.44
N PHE A 64 11.37 -6.42 2.86
CA PHE A 64 11.91 -6.73 1.54
C PHE A 64 13.39 -7.08 1.63
N ALA A 65 13.80 -8.13 0.93
CA ALA A 65 15.19 -8.31 0.48
C ALA A 65 15.40 -7.58 -0.85
N ALA A 66 15.84 -6.33 -0.78
CA ALA A 66 16.16 -5.48 -1.92
C ALA A 66 17.45 -5.92 -2.63
N PHE A 67 17.39 -6.04 -3.96
CA PHE A 67 18.49 -6.50 -4.80
C PHE A 67 18.90 -5.52 -5.92
N ASN A 68 18.09 -4.49 -6.21
CA ASN A 68 18.48 -3.40 -7.11
C ASN A 68 17.84 -2.09 -6.66
N ARG A 69 18.60 -1.00 -6.61
CA ARG A 69 18.10 0.33 -6.22
C ARG A 69 18.29 1.30 -7.38
N PHE A 70 17.22 2.00 -7.74
CA PHE A 70 17.18 3.00 -8.82
C PHE A 70 17.24 4.43 -8.26
N LYS A 71 16.69 4.68 -7.07
CA LYS A 71 16.74 5.97 -6.38
C LYS A 71 16.86 5.74 -4.87
N THR A 72 17.65 6.57 -4.19
CA THR A 72 17.66 6.72 -2.72
C THR A 72 18.00 8.17 -2.39
N GLU A 73 17.15 8.83 -1.60
CA GLU A 73 17.40 10.21 -1.14
C GLU A 73 18.27 10.27 0.12
N PHE A 74 18.43 9.14 0.82
CA PHE A 74 19.19 9.03 2.05
C PHE A 74 20.41 8.15 1.84
N GLU A 75 21.56 8.58 2.37
CA GLU A 75 22.73 7.72 2.49
C GLU A 75 22.46 6.66 3.56
N GLU A 76 22.38 5.41 3.14
CA GLU A 76 22.12 4.30 4.04
C GLU A 76 23.41 4.01 4.83
N THR A 77 23.40 4.28 6.13
CA THR A 77 24.54 4.02 7.04
C THR A 77 24.77 2.54 7.32
N SER A 78 23.91 1.68 6.80
CA SER A 78 23.98 0.23 6.94
C SER A 78 23.83 -0.40 5.56
N SER A 79 24.69 -1.37 5.24
CA SER A 79 24.68 -2.15 3.98
C SER A 79 23.44 -3.07 3.83
N GLY A 80 22.33 -2.69 4.44
CA GLY A 80 21.10 -3.46 4.54
C GLY A 80 20.48 -3.68 3.17
N ARG A 81 20.52 -4.93 2.71
CA ARG A 81 19.60 -5.40 1.67
C ARG A 81 18.17 -5.49 2.19
N GLN A 82 17.94 -5.35 3.50
CA GLN A 82 16.62 -5.39 4.09
C GLN A 82 16.01 -3.99 4.14
N LEU A 83 14.81 -3.84 3.58
CA LEU A 83 14.03 -2.60 3.61
C LEU A 83 12.66 -2.87 4.23
N LEU A 84 12.20 -1.91 5.03
CA LEU A 84 10.90 -1.97 5.69
C LEU A 84 9.95 -0.99 5.03
N ILE A 85 8.85 -1.51 4.48
CA ILE A 85 7.82 -0.73 3.79
C ILE A 85 6.50 -0.88 4.53
N TYR A 86 5.75 0.20 4.65
CA TYR A 86 4.43 0.21 5.25
C TYR A 86 3.37 0.49 4.20
N THR A 87 2.21 -0.15 4.35
CA THR A 87 1.05 0.10 3.49
C THR A 87 -0.23 0.00 4.31
N PRO A 88 -1.33 0.70 3.97
CA PRO A 88 -2.61 0.47 4.63
C PRO A 88 -3.03 -1.02 4.64
N ASP A 89 -3.79 -1.42 5.66
CA ASP A 89 -4.27 -2.80 5.79
C ASP A 89 -5.34 -3.13 4.74
N GLY A 90 -4.87 -3.74 3.65
CA GLY A 90 -5.71 -4.29 2.59
C GLY A 90 -6.20 -3.28 1.55
N PRO A 91 -6.66 -3.77 0.38
CA PRO A 91 -7.10 -2.93 -0.74
C PRO A 91 -8.23 -1.94 -0.39
N GLN A 92 -9.12 -2.32 0.53
CA GLN A 92 -10.24 -1.50 1.01
C GLN A 92 -9.80 -0.23 1.76
N ASN A 93 -8.55 -0.20 2.24
CA ASN A 93 -7.93 0.95 2.90
C ASN A 93 -6.85 1.61 2.02
N CYS A 94 -6.84 1.29 0.73
CA CYS A 94 -5.82 1.73 -0.23
C CYS A 94 -4.44 1.14 0.05
N GLY A 95 -4.42 -0.05 0.65
CA GLY A 95 -3.25 -0.88 0.79
C GLY A 95 -2.83 -1.53 -0.52
N VAL A 96 -1.54 -1.77 -0.66
CA VAL A 96 -1.02 -2.70 -1.66
C VAL A 96 -1.07 -4.11 -1.08
N GLU A 97 -1.69 -5.05 -1.79
CA GLU A 97 -1.69 -6.45 -1.39
C GLU A 97 -0.38 -7.11 -1.86
N PHE A 98 0.54 -7.30 -0.91
CA PHE A 98 1.80 -7.98 -1.16
C PHE A 98 1.66 -9.49 -1.03
N LEU A 99 2.38 -10.22 -1.87
CA LEU A 99 2.49 -11.67 -1.84
C LEU A 99 3.88 -12.07 -1.34
N LEU A 100 3.92 -13.00 -0.38
CA LEU A 100 5.18 -13.52 0.16
C LEU A 100 6.00 -14.18 -0.96
N GLU A 101 7.33 -14.03 -0.88
CA GLU A 101 8.31 -14.58 -1.83
C GLU A 101 8.21 -14.06 -3.27
N GLN A 102 7.35 -13.08 -3.53
CA GLN A 102 7.24 -12.42 -4.84
C GLN A 102 8.12 -11.18 -4.93
N ASP A 103 8.53 -10.87 -6.16
CA ASP A 103 9.41 -9.73 -6.46
C ASP A 103 8.57 -8.52 -6.91
N TYR A 104 8.87 -7.35 -6.35
CA TYR A 104 8.17 -6.10 -6.63
C TYR A 104 9.14 -4.98 -7.02
N LEU A 105 8.67 -4.09 -7.91
CA LEU A 105 9.19 -2.74 -8.06
C LEU A 105 8.45 -1.83 -7.08
N VAL A 106 9.17 -1.17 -6.18
CA VAL A 106 8.61 -0.38 -5.09
C VAL A 106 8.99 1.09 -5.24
N PHE A 107 8.01 1.98 -5.12
CA PHE A 107 8.15 3.43 -5.12
C PHE A 107 7.78 3.98 -3.74
N GLY A 108 8.70 3.88 -2.78
CA GLY A 108 8.47 4.27 -1.38
C GLY A 108 8.63 5.77 -1.15
N LYS A 109 7.67 6.37 -0.45
CA LYS A 109 7.74 7.78 0.01
C LYS A 109 8.09 7.85 1.49
N GLY A 110 8.81 8.88 1.92
CA GLY A 110 9.12 9.11 3.33
C GLY A 110 10.61 9.02 3.65
N ASN A 111 10.99 8.29 4.69
CA ASN A 111 12.38 8.20 5.15
C ASN A 111 12.72 6.79 5.66
N PRO A 112 13.98 6.47 5.97
CA PRO A 112 14.38 5.11 6.38
C PRO A 112 13.62 4.54 7.59
N ALA A 113 13.06 5.37 8.48
CA ALA A 113 12.23 4.91 9.59
C ALA A 113 10.75 4.67 9.19
N ARG A 114 10.33 5.15 8.02
CA ARG A 114 8.95 5.19 7.57
C ARG A 114 8.84 5.38 6.06
N TYR A 115 9.19 4.35 5.29
CA TYR A 115 8.83 4.30 3.87
C TYR A 115 7.41 3.76 3.73
N GLU A 116 6.55 4.46 3.00
CA GLU A 116 5.17 4.07 2.76
C GLU A 116 4.84 3.93 1.27
N VAL A 117 3.91 3.02 0.98
CA VAL A 117 3.26 2.85 -0.32
C VAL A 117 1.76 2.65 -0.13
N ASP A 118 1.00 2.98 -1.17
CA ASP A 118 -0.44 2.78 -1.23
C ASP A 118 -0.85 2.29 -2.62
N ALA A 119 -2.14 2.00 -2.77
CA ALA A 119 -2.75 1.55 -4.02
C ALA A 119 -2.64 2.57 -5.16
N CYS A 120 -2.31 3.85 -4.90
CA CYS A 120 -2.10 4.86 -5.94
C CYS A 120 -0.62 4.99 -6.36
N SER A 121 0.31 4.48 -5.56
CA SER A 121 1.73 4.41 -5.94
C SER A 121 1.94 3.56 -7.20
N ARG A 122 3.03 3.79 -7.95
CA ARG A 122 3.38 2.95 -9.12
C ARG A 122 4.00 1.59 -8.73
N THR A 123 3.95 1.23 -7.45
CA THR A 123 4.44 -0.06 -6.93
C THR A 123 3.67 -1.22 -7.54
N GLY A 124 4.37 -2.28 -7.93
CA GLY A 124 3.75 -3.44 -8.58
C GLY A 124 4.65 -4.67 -8.67
N LEU A 125 4.02 -5.83 -8.90
CA LEU A 125 4.70 -7.10 -9.15
C LEU A 125 5.58 -6.98 -10.38
N VAL A 126 6.83 -7.47 -10.30
CA VAL A 126 7.81 -7.40 -11.40
C VAL A 126 7.27 -7.95 -12.71
N GLU A 127 6.45 -9.00 -12.65
CA GLU A 127 5.85 -9.61 -13.83
C GLU A 127 4.91 -8.66 -14.60
N LEU A 128 4.31 -7.69 -13.90
CA LEU A 128 3.33 -6.74 -14.43
C LEU A 128 3.93 -5.36 -14.77
N VAL A 129 5.17 -5.08 -14.32
CA VAL A 129 5.82 -3.75 -14.47
C VAL A 129 7.16 -3.82 -15.21
N LYS A 130 7.33 -4.80 -16.10
CA LYS A 130 8.58 -5.02 -16.86
C LYS A 130 9.00 -3.78 -17.66
N GLU A 131 8.04 -3.09 -18.27
CA GLU A 131 8.29 -1.87 -19.04
C GLU A 131 8.90 -0.75 -18.18
N ASP A 132 8.42 -0.58 -16.95
CA ASP A 132 8.96 0.39 -16.00
C ASP A 132 10.38 0.04 -15.59
N ILE A 133 10.65 -1.25 -15.35
CA ILE A 133 11.98 -1.74 -14.98
C ILE A 133 12.99 -1.48 -16.10
N GLU A 134 12.62 -1.77 -17.35
CA GLU A 134 13.45 -1.50 -18.51
C GLU A 134 13.71 0.00 -18.70
N ALA A 135 12.69 0.82 -18.54
CA ALA A 135 12.80 2.28 -18.64
C ALA A 135 13.70 2.85 -17.54
N LEU A 136 13.60 2.37 -16.30
CA LEU A 136 14.47 2.75 -15.20
C LEU A 136 15.92 2.30 -15.41
N GLY A 137 16.13 1.11 -15.99
CA GLY A 137 17.46 0.59 -16.29
C GLY A 137 18.23 1.40 -17.34
N LYS A 138 17.53 2.03 -18.29
CA LYS A 138 18.12 2.88 -19.34
C LYS A 138 18.56 4.26 -18.86
N LYS A 139 18.14 4.69 -17.67
CA LYS A 139 18.45 6.01 -17.09
C LYS A 139 19.71 6.05 -16.21
N LYS A 140 20.45 4.94 -16.12
CA LYS A 140 21.73 4.88 -15.40
C LYS A 140 22.86 5.55 -16.18
#